data_AF-A0AA41ERF0-F1
#
_entry.id   AF-A0AA41ERF0-F1
#
_cell.length_a   1.000
_cell.length_b   1.000
_cell.length_c   1.000
_cell.angle_alpha   90.00
_cell.angle_beta   90.00
_cell.angle_gamma   90.00
#
_symmetry.space_group_name_H-M   'P 1'
#
loop_
_entity.id
_entity.type
_entity.pdbx_description
1 polymer ?
#
loop_
_entity_poly.entity_id
_entity_poly.type
_entity_poly.pdbx_seq_one_letter_code
_entity_poly.pdbx_strand_id
1 'polypeptide(L)'
;MIKIYQKQPIQAEQFNGTTDSANRLGVEWEDGNGFIGDPSYTPESQPCWYIPEDKFTVFGYDENSIKPDDWIIECSGNIRLIMTNNEFKKDYAELPVIPKSWADTIEEYKANHYRMDEIFTEWSWNYDEQELIARAWLDGYQVEAQHDTRTD
;
A
#
# COMPACT_ATOMS: atom_id res chain seq x y z
N MET A 1 29.14 11.43 7.27
CA MET A 1 28.05 11.82 8.20
C MET A 1 26.81 11.05 7.79
N ILE A 2 26.19 10.32 8.71
CA ILE A 2 24.96 9.56 8.43
C ILE A 2 23.78 10.44 8.83
N LYS A 3 22.76 10.53 7.98
CA LYS A 3 21.49 11.18 8.27
C LYS A 3 20.40 10.11 8.24
N ILE A 4 19.50 10.16 9.22
CA ILE A 4 18.37 9.23 9.37
C ILE A 4 17.10 10.03 9.10
N TYR A 5 16.19 9.49 8.30
CA TYR A 5 14.95 10.14 7.87
C TYR A 5 13.76 9.24 8.19
N GLN A 6 12.62 9.86 8.53
CA GLN A 6 11.36 9.15 8.71
C GLN A 6 10.73 8.85 7.35
N LYS A 7 10.23 7.63 7.18
CA LYS A 7 9.47 7.22 6.01
C LYS A 7 8.06 7.81 6.08
N GLN A 8 7.59 8.40 4.98
CA GLN A 8 6.20 8.84 4.87
C GLN A 8 5.29 7.65 4.52
N PRO A 9 3.98 7.74 4.80
CA PRO A 9 3.00 6.78 4.29
C PRO A 9 3.16 6.62 2.77
N ILE A 10 3.00 5.39 2.31
CA ILE A 10 3.10 5.04 0.90
C ILE A 10 1.74 4.63 0.36
N GLN A 11 1.54 4.80 -0.95
CA GLN A 11 0.43 4.19 -1.66
C GLN A 11 0.93 2.88 -2.27
N ALA A 12 0.26 1.79 -1.94
CA ALA A 12 0.56 0.47 -2.47
C ALA A 12 -0.74 -0.31 -2.69
N GLU A 13 -0.76 -1.11 -3.76
CA GLU A 13 -1.88 -2.02 -4.05
C GLU A 13 -1.30 -3.41 -4.33
N GLN A 14 -1.97 -4.42 -3.80
CA GLN A 14 -1.63 -5.82 -4.05
C GLN A 14 -2.24 -6.26 -5.38
N PHE A 15 -1.41 -6.83 -6.25
CA PHE A 15 -1.85 -7.36 -7.53
C PHE A 15 -2.54 -8.71 -7.36
N ASN A 16 -3.78 -8.84 -7.84
CA ASN A 16 -4.58 -10.05 -7.65
C ASN A 16 -4.70 -10.90 -8.94
N GLY A 17 -3.97 -10.55 -10.00
CA GLY A 17 -3.98 -11.29 -11.27
C GLY A 17 -5.20 -11.05 -12.15
N THR A 18 -6.14 -10.19 -11.75
CA THR A 18 -7.34 -9.88 -12.54
C THR A 18 -7.06 -8.75 -13.52
N THR A 19 -7.78 -8.74 -14.66
CA THR A 19 -7.74 -7.63 -15.63
C THR A 19 -8.07 -6.28 -14.99
N ASP A 20 -8.96 -6.23 -14.00
CA ASP A 20 -9.29 -4.98 -13.30
C ASP A 20 -8.11 -4.46 -12.48
N SER A 21 -7.42 -5.33 -11.74
CA SER A 21 -6.19 -4.93 -11.04
C SER A 21 -5.09 -4.53 -12.01
N ALA A 22 -4.98 -5.24 -13.13
CA ALA A 22 -3.98 -4.95 -14.16
C ALA A 22 -4.20 -3.56 -14.77
N ASN A 23 -5.45 -3.23 -15.10
CA ASN A 23 -5.82 -1.91 -15.62
C ASN A 23 -5.55 -0.79 -14.62
N ARG A 24 -5.86 -0.98 -13.32
CA ARG A 24 -5.59 0.04 -12.29
C ARG A 24 -4.10 0.26 -12.07
N LEU A 25 -3.33 -0.83 -12.07
CA LEU A 25 -1.90 -0.81 -11.74
C LEU A 25 -1.00 -0.60 -12.96
N GLY A 26 -1.58 -0.52 -14.16
CA GLY A 26 -0.84 -0.39 -15.41
C GLY A 26 -0.01 -1.63 -15.75
N VAL A 27 -0.45 -2.80 -15.30
CA VAL A 27 0.20 -4.10 -15.56
C VAL A 27 -0.37 -4.68 -16.85
N GLU A 28 0.48 -5.26 -17.68
CA GLU A 28 0.13 -5.86 -18.96
C GLU A 28 0.43 -7.35 -18.98
N TRP A 29 -0.33 -8.10 -19.76
CA TRP A 29 -0.08 -9.52 -19.98
C TRP A 29 0.80 -9.67 -21.22
N GLU A 30 1.99 -10.24 -21.06
CA GLU A 30 2.81 -10.67 -22.18
C GLU A 30 2.45 -12.13 -22.47
N ASP A 31 1.83 -12.37 -23.62
CA ASP A 31 1.76 -13.72 -24.17
C ASP A 31 3.19 -14.12 -24.50
N GLY A 32 3.85 -14.81 -23.57
CA GLY A 32 5.26 -15.18 -23.68
C GLY A 32 5.58 -15.69 -25.08
N ASN A 33 6.77 -15.37 -25.57
CA ASN A 33 7.27 -15.67 -26.91
C ASN A 33 7.53 -17.18 -27.18
N GLY A 34 6.78 -18.07 -26.52
CA GLY A 34 6.90 -19.52 -26.60
C GLY A 34 6.27 -20.12 -27.85
N PHE A 35 7.10 -20.43 -28.85
CA PHE A 35 6.81 -21.53 -29.77
C PHE A 35 6.64 -22.83 -28.93
N ILE A 36 5.45 -23.43 -28.93
CA ILE A 36 5.24 -24.75 -28.34
C ILE A 36 6.05 -25.77 -29.17
N GLY A 37 7.22 -26.20 -28.65
CA GLY A 37 8.00 -27.30 -29.24
C GLY A 37 9.54 -27.20 -29.19
N ASP A 38 10.14 -26.11 -28.69
CA ASP A 38 11.61 -25.98 -28.64
C ASP A 38 12.20 -26.36 -27.26
N PRO A 39 13.10 -27.35 -27.17
CA PRO A 39 13.77 -27.73 -25.93
C PRO A 39 14.79 -26.71 -25.38
N SER A 40 15.07 -25.60 -26.08
CA SER A 40 15.91 -24.51 -25.57
C SER A 40 15.17 -23.48 -24.70
N TYR A 41 13.93 -23.76 -24.32
CA TYR A 41 13.06 -22.86 -23.54
C TYR A 41 13.71 -22.45 -22.21
N THR A 42 14.06 -21.17 -22.07
CA THR A 42 14.43 -20.56 -20.79
C THR A 42 13.16 -20.02 -20.09
N PRO A 43 13.09 -19.95 -18.75
CA PRO A 43 11.88 -19.57 -17.99
C PRO A 43 11.30 -18.18 -18.32
N GLU A 44 12.06 -17.36 -19.03
CA GLU A 44 11.81 -15.97 -19.41
C GLU A 44 10.84 -15.83 -20.61
N SER A 45 10.33 -16.95 -21.14
CA SER A 45 9.35 -16.98 -22.24
C SER A 45 7.96 -17.48 -21.82
N GLN A 46 7.67 -17.59 -20.52
CA GLN A 46 6.33 -17.96 -20.04
C GLN A 46 5.40 -16.74 -20.06
N PRO A 47 4.11 -16.93 -20.41
CA PRO A 47 3.18 -15.83 -20.36
C PRO A 47 3.05 -15.33 -18.93
N CYS A 48 3.25 -14.03 -18.74
CA CYS A 48 3.31 -13.43 -17.42
C CYS A 48 2.75 -12.01 -17.43
N TRP A 49 2.40 -11.53 -16.24
CA TRP A 49 2.09 -10.13 -16.04
C TRP A 49 3.38 -9.34 -15.89
N TYR A 50 3.47 -8.15 -16.47
CA TYR A 50 4.65 -7.28 -16.37
C TYR A 50 4.23 -5.81 -16.27
N ILE A 51 5.11 -4.96 -15.73
CA ILE A 51 4.91 -3.50 -15.85
C ILE A 51 5.67 -3.03 -17.11
N PRO A 52 4.98 -2.34 -18.04
CA PRO A 52 5.60 -1.81 -19.25
C PRO A 52 6.65 -0.73 -18.93
N GLU A 53 7.92 -1.03 -19.21
CA GLU A 53 9.06 -0.14 -18.94
C GLU A 53 9.06 1.14 -19.79
N ASP A 54 8.36 1.15 -20.93
CA ASP A 54 8.15 2.35 -21.73
C ASP A 54 7.21 3.36 -21.05
N LYS A 55 6.39 2.90 -20.09
CA LYS A 55 5.47 3.73 -19.31
C LYS A 55 6.01 4.03 -17.92
N PHE A 56 6.72 3.09 -17.30
CA PHE A 56 7.16 3.20 -15.91
C PHE A 56 8.65 2.90 -15.73
N THR A 57 9.27 3.57 -14.76
CA THR A 57 10.56 3.15 -14.22
C THR A 57 10.29 2.19 -13.07
N VAL A 58 10.71 0.93 -13.22
CA VAL A 58 10.42 -0.14 -12.27
C VAL A 58 11.69 -0.51 -11.49
N PHE A 59 11.56 -0.60 -10.17
CA PHE A 59 12.56 -1.17 -9.27
C PHE A 59 11.97 -2.41 -8.58
N GLY A 60 12.79 -3.39 -8.18
CA GLY A 60 12.30 -4.61 -7.55
C GLY A 60 13.23 -5.81 -7.76
N TYR A 61 12.70 -7.03 -7.60
CA TYR A 61 13.44 -8.26 -7.87
C TYR A 61 13.64 -8.47 -9.38
N ASP A 62 14.73 -9.16 -9.76
CA ASP A 62 15.34 -9.22 -11.10
C ASP A 62 14.48 -9.79 -12.24
N GLU A 63 13.23 -10.17 -11.99
CA GLU A 63 12.32 -10.70 -12.99
C GLU A 63 11.32 -9.59 -13.34
N ASN A 64 11.27 -9.12 -14.59
CA ASN A 64 10.25 -8.17 -15.07
C ASN A 64 8.81 -8.72 -15.00
N SER A 65 8.59 -9.85 -14.32
CA SER A 65 7.31 -10.52 -14.15
C SER A 65 6.73 -10.27 -12.76
N ILE A 66 5.45 -9.95 -12.73
CA ILE A 66 4.64 -9.73 -11.54
C ILE A 66 3.75 -10.95 -11.33
N LYS A 67 3.67 -11.41 -10.09
CA LYS A 67 2.85 -12.56 -9.71
C LYS A 67 1.65 -12.07 -8.90
N PRO A 68 0.52 -12.79 -8.93
CA PRO A 68 -0.53 -12.58 -7.95
C PRO A 68 0.06 -12.63 -6.53
N ASP A 69 -0.45 -11.76 -5.66
CA ASP A 69 0.02 -11.46 -4.30
C ASP A 69 1.22 -10.50 -4.17
N ASP A 70 1.89 -10.11 -5.26
CA ASP A 70 2.92 -9.09 -5.19
C ASP A 70 2.33 -7.69 -4.98
N TRP A 71 3.14 -6.81 -4.40
CA TRP A 71 2.78 -5.44 -4.09
C TRP A 71 3.45 -4.48 -5.04
N ILE A 72 2.66 -3.55 -5.57
CA ILE A 72 3.14 -2.44 -6.39
C ILE A 72 3.03 -1.17 -5.56
N ILE A 73 4.18 -0.56 -5.28
CA ILE A 73 4.29 0.70 -4.54
C ILE A 73 4.46 1.85 -5.53
N GLU A 74 3.61 2.87 -5.41
CA GLU A 74 3.74 4.10 -6.17
C GLU A 74 4.70 5.06 -5.45
N CYS A 75 5.90 5.26 -6.03
CA CYS A 75 6.93 6.07 -5.38
C CYS A 75 6.80 7.56 -5.76
N SER A 76 6.81 7.86 -7.06
CA SER A 76 6.69 9.23 -7.57
C SER A 76 6.41 9.19 -9.07
N GLY A 77 5.34 9.85 -9.51
CA GLY A 77 4.98 9.91 -10.93
C GLY A 77 4.87 8.51 -11.56
N ASN A 78 5.76 8.21 -12.49
CA ASN A 78 5.84 6.93 -13.19
C ASN A 78 6.86 5.94 -12.58
N ILE A 79 7.38 6.20 -11.39
CA ILE A 79 8.25 5.26 -10.67
C ILE A 79 7.40 4.27 -9.88
N ARG A 80 7.69 2.99 -10.04
CA ARG A 80 7.06 1.87 -9.32
C ARG A 80 8.12 1.02 -8.64
N LEU A 81 7.82 0.53 -7.45
CA LEU A 81 8.61 -0.49 -6.76
C LEU A 81 7.75 -1.74 -6.58
N ILE A 82 8.23 -2.88 -7.07
CA ILE A 82 7.59 -4.19 -6.89
C ILE A 82 8.25 -4.88 -5.71
N MET A 83 7.44 -5.45 -4.81
CA MET A 83 7.91 -6.26 -3.70
C MET A 83 7.06 -7.51 -3.57
N THR A 84 7.67 -8.61 -3.16
CA THR A 84 6.90 -9.79 -2.80
C THR A 84 6.06 -9.52 -1.55
N ASN A 85 4.96 -10.25 -1.37
CA ASN A 85 4.12 -10.15 -0.16
C ASN A 85 4.92 -10.28 1.15
N ASN A 86 5.93 -11.16 1.15
CA ASN A 86 6.77 -11.39 2.32
C ASN A 86 7.69 -10.21 2.63
N GLU A 87 8.29 -9.59 1.61
CA GLU A 87 9.14 -8.41 1.79
C GLU A 87 8.29 -7.19 2.18
N PHE A 88 7.14 -7.01 1.53
CA PHE A 88 6.23 -5.91 1.85
C PHE A 88 5.78 -5.96 3.31
N LYS A 89 5.28 -7.11 3.78
CA LYS A 89 4.81 -7.27 5.17
C LYS A 89 5.93 -7.17 6.21
N LYS A 90 7.19 -7.34 5.81
CA LYS A 90 8.34 -7.17 6.70
C LYS A 90 8.63 -5.69 6.97
N ASP A 91 8.44 -4.85 5.95
CA ASP A 91 8.86 -3.45 5.96
C ASP A 91 7.72 -2.44 6.16
N TYR A 92 6.47 -2.87 6.00
CA TYR A 92 5.30 -1.99 6.03
C TYR A 92 4.18 -2.57 6.90
N ALA A 93 3.54 -1.68 7.66
CA ALA A 93 2.30 -1.95 8.38
C ALA A 93 1.17 -1.11 7.77
N GLU A 94 -0.05 -1.66 7.75
CA GLU A 94 -1.22 -0.91 7.33
C GLU A 94 -1.51 0.25 8.31
N LEU A 95 -2.11 1.32 7.76
CA LEU A 95 -2.56 2.44 8.57
C LEU A 95 -3.71 2.01 9.48
N PRO A 96 -3.81 2.56 10.70
CA PRO A 96 -4.94 2.31 11.57
C PRO A 96 -6.23 2.81 10.92
N VAL A 97 -7.28 2.00 11.02
CA VAL A 97 -8.65 2.38 10.67
C VAL A 97 -9.32 2.95 11.93
N ILE A 98 -9.86 4.16 11.85
CA ILE A 98 -10.48 4.84 13.00
C ILE A 98 -11.91 5.31 12.70
N PRO A 99 -12.77 5.42 13.72
CA PRO A 99 -14.08 6.04 13.58
C PRO A 99 -14.00 7.48 13.08
N LYS A 100 -15.01 7.92 12.32
CA LYS A 100 -15.06 9.29 11.78
C LYS A 100 -14.95 10.38 12.86
N SER A 101 -15.57 10.20 14.02
CA SER A 101 -15.47 11.16 15.13
C SER A 101 -14.02 11.40 15.57
N TRP A 102 -13.17 10.37 15.51
CA TRP A 102 -11.76 10.49 15.85
C TRP A 102 -10.96 11.14 14.74
N ALA A 103 -11.27 10.84 13.47
CA ALA A 103 -10.69 11.55 12.34
C ALA A 103 -10.97 13.05 12.42
N ASP A 104 -12.24 13.45 12.64
CA ASP A 104 -12.65 14.84 12.77
C ASP A 104 -11.94 15.52 13.97
N THR A 105 -11.81 14.82 15.10
CA THR A 105 -11.07 15.31 16.29
C THR A 105 -9.60 15.55 15.98
N ILE A 106 -8.92 14.59 15.33
CA ILE A 106 -7.50 14.70 14.97
C ILE A 106 -7.29 15.91 14.03
N GLU A 107 -8.16 16.09 13.04
CA GLU A 107 -8.09 17.22 12.12
C GLU A 107 -8.28 18.56 12.83
N GLU A 108 -9.29 18.68 13.69
CA GLU A 108 -9.54 19.88 14.50
C GLU A 108 -8.33 20.21 15.39
N TYR A 109 -7.78 19.20 16.07
CA TYR A 109 -6.66 19.41 16.98
C TYR A 109 -5.39 19.84 16.26
N LYS A 110 -5.07 19.21 15.12
CA LYS A 110 -3.94 19.62 14.29
C LYS A 110 -4.15 21.03 13.73
N ALA A 111 -5.35 21.39 13.29
CA ALA A 111 -5.66 22.73 12.77
C ALA A 111 -5.50 23.82 13.84
N ASN A 112 -5.91 23.54 15.08
CA ASN A 112 -5.81 24.46 16.21
C ASN A 112 -4.45 24.40 16.95
N HIS A 113 -3.52 23.57 16.48
CA HIS A 113 -2.20 23.37 17.10
C HIS A 113 -2.26 22.86 18.55
N TYR A 114 -3.29 22.09 18.89
CA TYR A 114 -3.35 21.38 20.16
C TYR A 114 -2.33 20.26 20.19
N ARG A 115 -1.83 19.96 21.39
CA ARG A 115 -0.87 18.86 21.56
C ARG A 115 -1.61 17.53 21.61
N MET A 116 -0.92 16.50 21.13
CA MET A 116 -1.45 15.14 21.10
C MET A 116 -1.82 14.60 22.49
N ASP A 117 -1.10 14.99 23.55
CA ASP A 117 -1.39 14.58 24.93
C ASP A 117 -2.73 15.13 25.44
N GLU A 118 -3.24 16.21 24.86
CA GLU A 118 -4.55 16.78 25.24
C GLU A 118 -5.72 15.88 24.80
N ILE A 119 -5.51 15.00 23.81
CA ILE A 119 -6.48 14.00 23.39
C ILE A 119 -6.64 12.90 24.45
N PHE A 120 -5.58 12.55 25.16
CA PHE A 120 -5.56 11.44 26.13
C PHE A 120 -6.01 11.84 27.54
N THR A 121 -6.94 12.79 27.64
CA THR A 121 -7.38 13.35 28.93
C THR A 121 -8.49 12.53 29.60
N GLU A 122 -9.10 11.57 28.88
CA GLU A 122 -10.12 10.70 29.45
C GLU A 122 -9.54 9.41 30.06
N TRP A 123 -9.82 9.21 31.34
CA TRP A 123 -9.35 8.10 32.17
C TRP A 123 -9.99 6.73 31.84
N SER A 124 -10.77 6.65 30.76
CA SER A 124 -11.55 5.47 30.37
C SER A 124 -10.90 4.61 29.28
N TRP A 125 -9.81 5.07 28.67
CA TRP A 125 -9.25 4.40 27.49
C TRP A 125 -8.33 3.26 27.88
N ASN A 126 -8.45 2.14 27.17
CA ASN A 126 -7.48 1.06 27.28
C ASN A 126 -6.21 1.39 26.46
N TYR A 127 -5.14 0.62 26.68
CA TYR A 127 -3.85 0.83 26.02
C TYR A 127 -3.97 0.76 24.49
N ASP A 128 -4.78 -0.17 23.97
CA ASP A 128 -4.92 -0.40 22.53
C ASP A 128 -5.61 0.80 21.84
N GLU A 129 -6.62 1.40 22.49
CA GLU A 129 -7.28 2.61 22.00
C GLU A 129 -6.33 3.81 21.97
N GLN A 130 -5.49 3.97 23.01
CA GLN A 130 -4.48 5.02 23.04
C GLN A 130 -3.43 4.83 21.95
N GLU A 131 -2.94 3.60 21.77
CA GLU A 131 -1.98 3.26 20.70
C GLU A 131 -2.59 3.46 19.31
N LEU A 132 -3.86 3.09 19.10
CA LEU A 132 -4.57 3.28 17.85
C LEU A 132 -4.65 4.75 17.45
N ILE A 133 -5.12 5.60 18.36
CA ILE A 133 -5.19 7.06 18.15
C ILE A 133 -3.79 7.64 17.99
N ALA A 134 -2.81 7.11 18.70
CA ALA A 134 -1.44 7.59 18.60
C ALA A 134 -0.82 7.33 17.23
N ARG A 135 -0.98 6.12 16.72
CA ARG A 135 -0.57 5.75 15.36
C ARG A 135 -1.35 6.57 14.33
N ALA A 136 -2.66 6.75 14.51
CA ALA A 136 -3.45 7.58 13.60
C ALA A 136 -2.92 9.01 13.52
N TRP A 137 -2.56 9.60 14.66
CA TRP A 137 -1.99 10.94 14.72
C TRP A 137 -0.62 11.04 14.01
N LEU A 138 0.28 10.08 14.24
CA LEU A 138 1.67 10.12 13.77
C LEU A 138 1.85 9.61 12.33
N ASP A 139 1.24 8.46 12.04
CA ASP A 139 1.40 7.73 10.79
C ASP A 139 0.31 8.11 9.77
N GLY A 140 -0.79 8.72 10.22
CA GLY A 140 -2.02 8.88 9.42
C GLY A 140 -2.99 7.73 9.65
N TYR A 141 -4.16 7.79 9.02
CA TYR A 141 -5.25 6.84 9.28
C TYR A 141 -6.15 6.64 8.05
N GLN A 142 -6.94 5.58 8.11
CA GLN A 142 -8.12 5.37 7.28
C GLN A 142 -9.38 5.59 8.12
N VAL A 143 -10.48 6.04 7.49
CA VAL A 143 -11.75 6.26 8.18
C VAL A 143 -12.68 5.07 7.94
N GLU A 144 -13.30 4.56 8.99
CA GLU A 144 -14.32 3.51 8.89
C GLU A 144 -15.45 3.93 7.94
N ALA A 145 -15.89 3.00 7.08
CA ALA A 145 -17.05 3.23 6.23
C ALA A 145 -18.30 3.42 7.10
N GLN A 146 -19.07 4.50 6.87
CA GLN A 146 -20.33 4.70 7.57
C GLN A 146 -21.32 3.62 7.12
N HIS A 147 -21.57 2.63 7.97
CA HIS A 147 -22.75 1.80 7.84
C HIS A 147 -23.97 2.65 8.20
N ASP A 148 -24.64 3.17 7.19
CA ASP A 148 -25.93 3.85 7.34
C ASP A 148 -26.95 2.80 7.80
N THR A 149 -27.10 2.61 9.12
CA THR A 149 -28.14 1.77 9.71
C THR A 149 -29.47 2.53 9.65
N ARG A 150 -29.93 2.80 8.43
CA ARG A 150 -31.29 3.26 8.16
C ARG A 150 -31.96 2.23 7.27
N THR A 151 -32.11 1.02 7.81
CA THR A 151 -33.11 0.08 7.33
C THR A 151 -34.44 0.45 7.97
N ASP A 152 -35.42 0.74 7.11
CA ASP A 152 -36.80 1.12 7.42
C ASP A 152 -37.55 0.11 8.33
#